data_AF-A0A9W6ITJ8-F1
#
_entry.id   AF-A0A9W6ITJ8-F1
#
_cell.length_a   1.000
_cell.length_b   1.000
_cell.length_c   1.000
_cell.angle_alpha   90.00
_cell.angle_beta   90.00
_cell.angle_gamma   90.00
#
_symmetry.space_group_name_H-M   'P 1'
#
loop_
_entity.id
_entity.type
_entity.pdbx_description
1 polymer ?
#
loop_
_entity_poly.entity_id
_entity_poly.type
_entity_poly.pdbx_seq_one_letter_code
_entity_poly.pdbx_strand_id
1 'polypeptide(L)'
;MTLVNLEAETVTDPHFTSLSGDACNLKDHADNSFDLAYSNSVIEHVGQWSNQKRMASETRRVAPRHFIQTPNYWFPLEPHFRTPFIHWLPRPWRALIVQAKACGFYPKAANVDEANAILQDAILLNAPSMASLFPDSTIVKERVAGLTKSLIAVR
;
A
#
# COMPACT_ATOMS: atom_id res chain seq x y z
N MET A 1 -10.83 11.96 14.24
CA MET A 1 -10.17 11.06 13.28
C MET A 1 -8.94 10.48 13.94
N THR A 2 -8.82 9.14 13.92
CA THR A 2 -7.65 8.47 14.49
C THR A 2 -6.70 8.09 13.36
N LEU A 3 -5.45 8.54 13.46
CA LEU A 3 -4.36 8.18 12.57
C LEU A 3 -3.57 7.04 13.22
N VAL A 4 -3.32 5.98 12.45
CA VAL A 4 -2.45 4.88 12.87
C VAL A 4 -1.33 4.74 11.86
N ASN A 5 -0.12 5.12 12.29
CA ASN A 5 1.11 5.02 11.53
C ASN A 5 2.13 4.24 12.37
N LEU A 6 3.23 3.76 11.77
CA LEU A 6 4.28 3.08 12.54
C LEU A 6 4.84 3.96 13.66
N GLU A 7 4.86 5.28 13.45
CA GLU A 7 5.24 6.28 14.45
C GLU A 7 4.09 7.27 14.66
N ALA A 8 3.87 7.66 15.90
CA ALA A 8 2.89 8.71 16.21
C ALA A 8 3.46 10.07 15.82
N GLU A 9 2.61 10.93 15.27
CA GLU A 9 2.96 12.29 14.88
C GLU A 9 2.28 13.31 15.80
N THR A 10 2.93 14.45 16.04
CA THR A 10 2.32 15.55 16.78
C THR A 10 1.17 16.15 15.98
N VAL A 11 -0.03 16.11 16.54
CA VAL A 11 -1.23 16.74 15.98
C VAL A 11 -1.61 17.98 16.79
N THR A 12 -1.89 19.09 16.11
CA THR A 12 -2.28 20.36 16.75
C THR A 12 -3.80 20.57 16.78
N ASP A 13 -4.54 19.90 15.90
CA ASP A 13 -6.00 19.94 15.84
C ASP A 13 -6.60 18.88 16.78
N PRO A 14 -7.45 19.25 17.74
CA PRO A 14 -8.03 18.32 18.71
C PRO A 14 -8.99 17.28 18.09
N HIS A 15 -9.42 17.45 16.84
CA HIS A 15 -10.20 16.45 16.13
C HIS A 15 -9.36 15.26 15.65
N PHE A 16 -8.04 15.33 15.77
CA PHE A 16 -7.12 14.26 15.38
C PHE A 16 -6.47 13.62 16.61
N THR A 17 -6.35 12.30 16.56
CA THR A 17 -5.54 11.52 17.49
C THR A 17 -4.54 10.74 16.67
N SER A 18 -3.24 10.86 16.96
CA SER A 18 -2.19 10.09 16.29
C SER A 18 -1.65 9.01 17.21
N LEU A 19 -1.65 7.76 16.74
CA LEU A 19 -1.21 6.59 17.47
C LEU A 19 -0.13 5.86 16.67
N SER A 20 0.88 5.35 17.37
CA SER A 20 1.84 4.40 16.80
C SER A 20 1.21 3.01 16.77
N GLY A 21 1.22 2.35 15.61
CA GLY A 21 0.62 1.04 15.42
C GLY A 21 0.89 0.45 14.03
N ASP A 22 0.72 -0.87 13.92
CA ASP A 22 0.84 -1.62 12.67
C ASP A 22 -0.55 -1.89 12.10
N ALA A 23 -0.81 -1.45 10.86
CA ALA A 23 -2.08 -1.69 10.17
C ALA A 23 -2.41 -3.19 10.00
N CYS A 24 -1.43 -4.08 10.12
CA CYS A 24 -1.61 -5.54 10.13
C CYS A 24 -1.98 -6.11 11.51
N ASN A 25 -2.06 -5.27 12.55
CA ASN A 25 -2.39 -5.65 13.91
C ASN A 25 -2.98 -4.46 14.70
N LEU A 26 -4.28 -4.24 14.56
CA LEU A 26 -5.04 -3.20 15.25
C LEU A 26 -5.75 -3.76 16.50
N LYS A 27 -5.12 -4.70 17.22
CA LYS A 27 -5.70 -5.37 18.40
C LYS A 27 -6.19 -4.42 19.50
N ASP A 28 -5.61 -3.22 19.58
CA ASP A 28 -5.97 -2.21 20.57
C ASP A 28 -7.28 -1.47 20.20
N HIS A 29 -7.84 -1.76 19.02
CA HIS A 29 -9.12 -1.28 18.55
C HIS A 29 -10.12 -2.43 18.49
N ALA A 30 -11.26 -2.24 19.15
CA ALA A 30 -12.37 -3.19 19.12
C ALA A 30 -13.02 -3.28 17.72
N ASP A 31 -13.76 -4.35 17.50
CA ASP A 31 -14.55 -4.54 16.27
C ASP A 31 -15.55 -3.39 16.11
N ASN A 32 -15.68 -2.87 14.88
CA ASN A 32 -16.54 -1.73 14.54
C ASN A 32 -16.36 -0.51 15.47
N SER A 33 -15.15 -0.28 15.99
CA SER A 33 -14.83 0.90 16.80
C SER A 33 -14.76 2.20 15.99
N PHE A 34 -14.75 2.11 14.66
CA PHE A 34 -14.80 3.25 13.75
C PHE A 34 -15.94 3.12 12.75
N ASP A 35 -16.48 4.25 12.29
CA ASP A 35 -17.50 4.29 11.24
C ASP A 35 -16.93 4.00 9.84
N LEU A 36 -15.66 4.39 9.61
CA LEU A 36 -14.97 4.32 8.31
C LEU A 36 -13.46 4.05 8.52
N ALA A 37 -12.93 3.07 7.80
CA ALA A 37 -11.48 2.89 7.63
C ALA A 37 -11.03 3.47 6.28
N TYR A 38 -10.07 4.40 6.31
CA TYR A 38 -9.51 5.02 5.11
C TYR A 38 -8.02 4.70 5.01
N SER A 39 -7.58 4.23 3.84
CA SER A 39 -6.17 4.00 3.56
C SER A 39 -5.88 4.24 2.08
N ASN A 40 -4.79 4.95 1.80
CA ASN A 40 -4.40 5.32 0.45
C ASN A 40 -2.93 4.95 0.24
N SER A 41 -2.66 4.01 -0.66
CA SER A 41 -1.32 3.56 -1.02
C SER A 41 -0.49 3.05 0.18
N VAL A 42 -1.10 2.26 1.08
CA VAL A 42 -0.39 1.63 2.22
C VAL A 42 -0.33 0.10 2.09
N ILE A 43 -1.36 -0.52 1.52
CA ILE A 43 -1.48 -1.98 1.47
C ILE A 43 -0.39 -2.66 0.62
N GLU A 44 0.22 -1.95 -0.32
CA GLU A 44 1.39 -2.41 -1.05
C GLU A 44 2.68 -2.40 -0.20
N HIS A 45 2.72 -1.59 0.87
CA HIS A 45 3.91 -1.39 1.71
C HIS A 45 3.95 -2.25 2.98
N VAL A 46 2.85 -2.92 3.33
CA VAL A 46 2.83 -3.78 4.53
C VAL A 46 3.64 -5.08 4.37
N GLY A 47 4.28 -5.28 3.22
CA GLY A 47 5.13 -6.42 2.91
C GLY A 47 4.39 -7.51 2.14
N GLN A 48 4.70 -8.77 2.45
CA GLN A 48 4.22 -9.93 1.69
C GLN A 48 2.70 -10.15 1.81
N TRP A 49 2.16 -11.00 0.95
CA TRP A 49 0.74 -11.36 0.88
C TRP A 49 0.09 -11.69 2.24
N SER A 50 0.82 -12.33 3.15
CA SER A 50 0.34 -12.61 4.51
C SER A 50 -0.01 -11.34 5.28
N ASN A 51 0.80 -10.28 5.17
CA ASN A 51 0.56 -9.01 5.83
C ASN A 51 -0.54 -8.21 5.12
N GLN A 52 -0.59 -8.27 3.79
CA GLN A 52 -1.70 -7.66 3.01
C GLN A 52 -3.05 -8.24 3.44
N LYS A 53 -3.13 -9.57 3.63
CA LYS A 53 -4.32 -10.23 4.20
C LYS A 53 -4.64 -9.76 5.62
N ARG A 54 -3.62 -9.60 6.47
CA ARG A 54 -3.80 -9.13 7.86
C ARG A 54 -4.34 -7.70 7.88
N MET A 55 -3.75 -6.79 7.10
CA MET A 55 -4.24 -5.41 6.97
C MET A 55 -5.68 -5.36 6.45
N ALA A 56 -6.00 -6.15 5.42
CA ALA A 56 -7.36 -6.22 4.88
C ALA A 56 -8.35 -6.77 5.93
N SER A 57 -7.95 -7.80 6.69
CA SER A 57 -8.75 -8.34 7.79
C SER A 57 -9.00 -7.31 8.89
N GLU A 58 -7.95 -6.63 9.34
CA GLU A 58 -8.05 -5.61 10.38
C GLU A 58 -8.92 -4.44 9.93
N THR A 59 -8.73 -3.96 8.69
CA THR A 59 -9.57 -2.91 8.08
C THR A 59 -11.05 -3.28 8.14
N ARG A 60 -11.41 -4.49 7.72
CA ARG A 60 -12.80 -4.98 7.69
C ARG A 60 -13.39 -5.23 9.07
N ARG A 61 -12.53 -5.51 10.06
CA ARG A 61 -12.90 -5.78 11.46
C ARG A 61 -13.18 -4.49 12.22
N VAL A 62 -12.30 -3.49 12.09
CA VAL A 62 -12.38 -2.26 12.90
C VAL A 62 -13.44 -1.28 12.40
N ALA A 63 -13.89 -1.38 11.14
CA ALA A 63 -14.91 -0.50 10.58
C ALA A 63 -15.90 -1.23 9.63
N PRO A 64 -17.20 -0.89 9.69
CA PRO A 64 -18.20 -1.43 8.78
C PRO A 64 -18.05 -0.88 7.36
N ARG A 65 -17.47 0.32 7.18
CA ARG A 65 -17.19 0.93 5.87
C ARG A 65 -15.71 1.12 5.66
N HIS A 66 -15.25 1.06 4.42
CA HIS A 66 -13.86 1.38 4.11
C HIS A 66 -13.63 1.92 2.70
N PHE A 67 -12.53 2.64 2.56
CA PHE A 67 -11.96 3.07 1.30
C PHE A 67 -10.47 2.71 1.32
N ILE A 68 -10.08 1.68 0.56
CA ILE A 68 -8.70 1.20 0.48
C ILE A 68 -8.21 1.29 -0.95
N GLN A 69 -7.30 2.22 -1.19
CA GLN A 69 -6.73 2.46 -2.51
C GLN A 69 -5.29 1.94 -2.59
N THR A 70 -4.93 1.41 -3.76
CA THR A 70 -3.55 1.04 -4.10
C THR A 70 -3.29 1.22 -5.60
N PRO A 71 -2.05 1.53 -6.03
CA PRO A 71 -1.67 1.51 -7.44
C PRO A 71 -1.90 0.14 -8.08
N ASN A 72 -2.32 0.14 -9.34
CA ASN A 72 -2.56 -1.09 -10.09
C ASN A 72 -1.25 -1.63 -10.69
N TYR A 73 -0.90 -2.89 -10.40
CA TYR A 73 0.24 -3.58 -11.03
C TYR A 73 0.23 -3.51 -12.55
N TRP A 74 -0.94 -3.47 -13.19
CA TRP A 74 -1.07 -3.41 -14.65
C TRP A 74 -0.94 -1.99 -15.25
N PHE A 75 -0.69 -0.96 -14.43
CA PHE A 75 -0.38 0.37 -14.96
C PHE A 75 1.10 0.43 -15.41
N PRO A 76 1.41 0.98 -16.60
CA PRO A 76 2.75 0.90 -17.17
C PRO A 76 3.79 1.79 -16.49
N LEU A 77 3.37 2.74 -15.64
CA LEU A 77 4.27 3.61 -14.88
C LEU A 77 4.26 3.20 -13.41
N GLU A 78 5.40 2.75 -12.93
CA GLU A 78 5.56 2.39 -11.52
C GLU A 78 5.65 3.68 -10.67
N PRO A 79 4.77 3.88 -9.67
CA PRO A 79 4.64 5.16 -8.95
C PRO A 79 5.84 5.50 -8.03
N HIS A 80 6.52 4.51 -7.46
CA HIS A 80 7.61 4.70 -6.51
C HIS A 80 8.95 4.98 -7.21
N PHE A 81 9.30 4.16 -8.19
CA PHE A 81 10.45 4.30 -9.07
C PHE A 81 10.28 5.42 -10.11
N ARG A 82 9.03 5.88 -10.34
CA ARG A 82 8.67 6.84 -11.41
C ARG A 82 9.24 6.45 -12.77
N THR A 83 9.35 5.15 -13.02
CA THR A 83 10.02 4.57 -14.17
C THR A 83 9.05 3.64 -14.89
N PRO A 84 8.86 3.78 -16.21
CA PRO A 84 8.02 2.86 -16.97
C PRO A 84 8.48 1.40 -16.86
N PHE A 85 7.54 0.49 -16.70
CA PHE A 85 7.68 -0.96 -16.82
C PHE A 85 8.61 -1.66 -15.82
N ILE A 86 9.25 -0.92 -14.91
CA ILE A 86 10.29 -1.48 -14.03
C ILE A 86 9.79 -2.64 -13.17
N HIS A 87 8.56 -2.57 -12.63
CA HIS A 87 7.94 -3.62 -11.80
C HIS A 87 7.61 -4.91 -12.55
N TRP A 88 7.56 -4.87 -13.89
CA TRP A 88 7.37 -6.06 -14.73
C TRP A 88 8.69 -6.77 -15.05
N LEU A 89 9.84 -6.12 -14.82
CA LEU A 89 11.13 -6.74 -15.08
C LEU A 89 11.44 -7.83 -14.04
N PRO A 90 12.15 -8.91 -14.45
CA PRO A 90 12.65 -9.90 -13.49
C PRO A 90 13.55 -9.23 -12.44
N ARG A 91 13.52 -9.77 -11.22
CA ARG A 91 14.23 -9.18 -10.07
C ARG A 91 15.71 -8.85 -10.32
N PRO A 92 16.52 -9.69 -11.00
CA PRO A 92 17.92 -9.34 -11.28
C PRO A 92 18.08 -8.05 -12.08
N TRP A 93 17.17 -7.79 -13.03
CA TRP A 93 17.20 -6.61 -13.88
C TRP A 93 16.82 -5.35 -13.10
N ARG A 94 15.80 -5.45 -12.26
CA ARG A 94 15.44 -4.37 -11.34
C ARG A 94 16.60 -4.05 -10.39
N ALA A 95 17.29 -5.06 -9.87
CA ALA A 95 18.44 -4.88 -8.98
C ALA A 95 19.59 -4.14 -9.69
N LEU A 96 19.90 -4.51 -10.94
CA LEU A 96 20.89 -3.79 -11.76
C LEU A 96 20.50 -2.32 -11.96
N ILE A 97 19.22 -2.03 -12.23
CA ILE A 97 18.75 -0.66 -12.44
C ILE A 97 18.95 0.19 -11.18
N VAL A 98 18.49 -0.29 -10.02
CA VAL A 98 18.57 0.47 -8.75
C VAL A 98 20.00 0.60 -8.23
N GLN A 99 20.89 -0.35 -8.57
CA GLN A 99 22.33 -0.25 -8.29
C GLN A 99 23.07 0.64 -9.28
N ALA A 100 22.55 0.85 -10.49
CA ALA A 100 23.17 1.73 -11.47
C ALA A 100 22.86 3.21 -11.19
N LYS A 101 21.63 3.53 -10.76
CA LYS A 101 21.18 4.91 -10.56
C LYS A 101 20.02 5.03 -9.55
N ALA A 102 19.83 6.24 -9.04
CA ALA A 102 18.62 6.61 -8.30
C ALA A 102 17.37 6.51 -9.21
N CYS A 103 16.25 6.09 -8.63
CA CYS A 103 15.00 5.87 -9.36
C CYS A 103 13.82 6.39 -8.54
N GLY A 104 13.20 7.47 -9.00
CA GLY A 104 12.03 8.07 -8.33
C GLY A 104 12.38 8.53 -6.92
N PHE A 105 11.70 7.95 -5.92
CA PHE A 105 11.94 8.25 -4.51
C PHE A 105 13.13 7.49 -3.90
N TYR A 106 13.67 6.49 -4.61
CA TYR A 106 14.77 5.68 -4.07
C TYR A 106 16.14 6.21 -4.51
N PRO A 107 17.10 6.36 -3.57
CA PRO A 107 18.49 6.63 -3.94
C PRO A 107 19.07 5.44 -4.72
N LYS A 108 20.23 5.66 -5.34
CA LYS A 108 21.02 4.58 -5.93
C LYS A 108 21.45 3.64 -4.80
N ALA A 109 21.16 2.35 -4.94
CA ALA A 109 21.61 1.34 -3.98
C ALA A 109 23.14 1.23 -3.98
N ALA A 110 23.76 1.32 -2.80
CA ALA A 110 25.21 1.18 -2.65
C ALA A 110 25.67 -0.29 -2.63
N ASN A 111 24.77 -1.20 -2.26
CA ASN A 111 25.05 -2.62 -2.09
C ASN A 111 23.81 -3.48 -2.36
N VAL A 112 23.99 -4.80 -2.27
CA VAL A 112 22.92 -5.78 -2.52
C VAL A 112 21.79 -5.68 -1.49
N ASP A 113 22.10 -5.35 -0.24
CA ASP A 113 21.09 -5.26 0.82
C ASP A 113 20.17 -4.06 0.61
N GLU A 114 20.72 -2.89 0.29
CA GLU A 114 19.94 -1.70 -0.09
C GLU A 114 19.11 -1.93 -1.35
N ALA A 115 19.66 -2.62 -2.36
CA ALA A 115 18.91 -2.96 -3.55
C ALA A 115 17.72 -3.87 -3.21
N ASN A 116 17.89 -4.83 -2.31
CA ASN A 116 16.81 -5.69 -1.87
C ASN A 116 15.77 -4.95 -1.03
N ALA A 117 16.19 -4.02 -0.16
CA ALA A 117 15.28 -3.18 0.60
C ALA A 117 14.39 -2.34 -0.31
N ILE A 118 14.98 -1.64 -1.29
CA ILE A 118 14.25 -0.85 -2.29
C ILE A 118 13.24 -1.72 -3.06
N LEU A 119 13.64 -2.92 -3.50
CA LEU A 119 12.77 -3.78 -4.29
C LEU A 119 11.65 -4.48 -3.49
N GLN A 120 11.75 -4.47 -2.16
CA GLN A 120 10.77 -5.09 -1.25
C GLN A 120 9.86 -4.06 -0.57
N ASP A 121 10.15 -2.77 -0.75
CA ASP A 121 9.41 -1.66 -0.14
C ASP A 121 7.93 -1.64 -0.54
N ALA A 122 7.60 -2.03 -1.77
CA ALA A 122 6.23 -2.10 -2.26
C ALA A 122 5.98 -3.37 -3.09
N ILE A 123 4.87 -4.06 -2.79
CA ILE A 123 4.34 -5.19 -3.57
C ILE A 123 2.97 -4.79 -4.13
N LEU A 124 2.99 -4.33 -5.38
CA LEU A 124 1.80 -3.88 -6.08
C LEU A 124 0.76 -4.99 -6.26
N LEU A 125 -0.51 -4.62 -6.16
CA LEU A 125 -1.64 -5.52 -6.30
C LEU A 125 -2.30 -5.37 -7.68
N ASN A 126 -2.94 -6.45 -8.14
CA ASN A 126 -3.85 -6.43 -9.28
C ASN A 126 -5.30 -6.59 -8.81
N ALA A 127 -6.26 -6.45 -9.74
CA ALA A 127 -7.69 -6.50 -9.40
C ALA A 127 -8.12 -7.85 -8.76
N PRO A 128 -7.72 -9.03 -9.27
CA PRO A 128 -7.97 -10.30 -8.59
C PRO A 128 -7.44 -10.36 -7.15
N SER A 129 -6.21 -9.88 -6.92
CA SER A 129 -5.63 -9.82 -5.57
C SER A 129 -6.43 -8.90 -4.65
N MET A 130 -6.79 -7.70 -5.12
CA MET A 130 -7.65 -6.79 -4.36
C MET A 130 -9.01 -7.41 -4.03
N ALA A 131 -9.65 -8.08 -4.99
CA ALA A 131 -10.92 -8.78 -4.77
C ALA A 131 -10.79 -9.94 -3.77
N SER A 132 -9.63 -10.64 -3.75
CA SER A 132 -9.38 -11.68 -2.75
C SER A 132 -9.15 -11.12 -1.34
N LEU A 133 -8.59 -9.91 -1.21
CA LEU A 133 -8.36 -9.25 0.08
C LEU A 133 -9.66 -8.64 0.64
N PHE A 134 -10.52 -8.14 -0.25
CA PHE A 134 -11.77 -7.46 0.07
C PHE A 134 -12.96 -8.12 -0.65
N PRO A 135 -13.32 -9.38 -0.30
CA PRO A 135 -14.31 -10.17 -1.04
C PRO A 135 -15.74 -9.65 -0.95
N ASP A 136 -16.03 -8.78 0.02
CA ASP A 136 -17.32 -8.16 0.30
C ASP A 136 -17.38 -6.68 -0.12
N SER A 137 -16.44 -6.25 -0.97
CA SER A 137 -16.28 -4.86 -1.38
C SER A 137 -16.40 -4.71 -2.88
N THR A 138 -16.81 -3.53 -3.33
CA THR A 138 -16.77 -3.19 -4.75
C THR A 138 -15.36 -2.75 -5.12
N ILE A 139 -14.76 -3.38 -6.14
CA ILE A 139 -13.44 -2.97 -6.66
C ILE A 139 -13.62 -1.96 -7.79
N VAL A 140 -13.43 -0.68 -7.47
CA VAL A 140 -13.47 0.44 -8.41
C VAL A 140 -12.11 0.59 -9.09
N LYS A 141 -12.13 0.87 -10.40
CA LYS A 141 -10.94 1.10 -11.22
C LYS A 141 -10.84 2.57 -11.57
N GLU A 142 -9.88 3.27 -10.97
CA GLU A 142 -9.57 4.64 -11.34
C GLU A 142 -8.75 4.64 -12.64
N ARG A 143 -9.19 5.42 -13.63
CA ARG A 143 -8.58 5.42 -14.97
C ARG A 143 -7.97 6.77 -15.32
N VAL A 144 -6.81 6.71 -15.99
CA VAL A 144 -6.14 7.86 -16.61
C VAL A 144 -5.77 7.45 -18.03
N ALA A 145 -6.12 8.28 -19.02
CA ALA A 145 -5.88 8.01 -20.44
C ALA A 145 -6.33 6.59 -20.89
N GLY A 146 -7.48 6.12 -20.37
CA GLY A 146 -8.03 4.80 -20.68
C GLY A 146 -7.42 3.61 -19.93
N LEU A 147 -6.28 3.80 -19.26
CA LEU A 147 -5.60 2.77 -18.48
C LEU A 147 -6.04 2.83 -17.01
N THR A 148 -6.17 1.67 -16.37
CA THR A 148 -6.47 1.59 -14.93
C THR A 148 -5.21 1.92 -14.13
N LYS A 149 -5.17 3.12 -13.55
CA LYS A 149 -4.04 3.63 -12.76
C LYS A 149 -4.05 3.04 -11.36
N SER A 150 -5.20 3.00 -10.71
CA SER A 150 -5.33 2.50 -9.35
C SER A 150 -6.59 1.67 -9.13
N LEU A 151 -6.59 0.91 -8.05
CA LEU A 151 -7.68 0.06 -7.60
C LEU A 151 -8.14 0.56 -6.25
N ILE A 152 -9.46 0.57 -6.04
CA ILE A 152 -10.06 1.01 -4.79
C ILE A 152 -11.06 -0.06 -4.35
N ALA A 153 -10.88 -0.62 -3.15
CA ALA A 153 -11.91 -1.40 -2.47
C ALA A 153 -12.80 -0.45 -1.67
N VAL A 154 -14.11 -0.48 -1.94
CA VAL A 154 -15.11 0.35 -1.25
C VAL A 154 -16.25 -0.53 -0.73
N ARG A 155 -16.61 -0.31 0.54
CA ARG A 155 -17.79 -0.86 1.21
C ARG A 155 -18.44 0.21 2.08
#